data_AF-A0A971Z0G6-F1
#
_entry.id   AF-A0A971Z0G6-F1
#
_cell.length_a   1.000
_cell.length_b   1.000
_cell.length_c   1.000
_cell.angle_alpha   90.00
_cell.angle_beta   90.00
_cell.angle_gamma   90.00
#
_symmetry.space_group_name_H-M   'P 1'
#
loop_
_entity.id
_entity.type
_entity.pdbx_description
1 polymer ?
#
loop_
_entity_poly.entity_id
_entity_poly.type
_entity_poly.pdbx_seq_one_letter_code
_entity_poly.pdbx_strand_id
1 'polypeptide(L)' 'MGKGKYLKYGGVKFYAKVPETEINEYVLSLPEEQRKSLYDVVIQLRDRGMIEIDEEDITTIDKDMLPFLQSEETEID' A
#
# COMPACT_ATOMS: atom_id res chain seq x y z
N MET A 1 5.51 -5.94 -22.30
CA MET A 1 5.84 -4.87 -21.35
C MET A 1 6.07 -5.51 -20.00
N GLY A 2 7.27 -5.38 -19.42
CA GLY A 2 7.64 -6.03 -18.17
C GLY A 2 6.75 -5.56 -17.02
N LYS A 3 6.22 -6.49 -16.24
CA LYS A 3 5.45 -6.22 -15.03
C LYS A 3 6.35 -5.40 -14.09
N GLY A 4 5.95 -4.17 -13.75
CA GLY A 4 6.70 -3.32 -12.83
C GLY A 4 7.04 -4.07 -11.54
N LYS A 5 8.16 -3.74 -10.91
CA LYS A 5 8.55 -4.39 -9.65
C LYS A 5 7.62 -3.87 -8.54
N TYR A 6 6.79 -4.76 -7.99
CA TYR A 6 5.89 -4.43 -6.88
C TYR A 6 6.55 -4.79 -5.55
N LEU A 7 6.60 -3.86 -4.62
CA LEU A 7 6.90 -4.16 -3.21
C LEU A 7 5.57 -4.46 -2.51
N LYS A 8 5.47 -5.61 -1.84
CA LYS A 8 4.28 -6.02 -1.07
C LYS A 8 4.53 -5.73 0.41
N TYR A 9 3.85 -4.73 0.97
CA TYR A 9 3.86 -4.44 2.41
C TYR A 9 2.43 -4.43 2.93
N GLY A 10 2.14 -5.26 3.95
CA GLY A 10 0.79 -5.31 4.55
C GLY A 10 -0.33 -5.70 3.57
N GLY A 11 0.00 -6.36 2.45
CA GLY A 11 -0.97 -6.67 1.38
C GLY A 11 -1.16 -5.55 0.36
N VAL A 12 -0.68 -4.35 0.64
CA VAL A 12 -0.83 -3.17 -0.20
C VAL A 12 0.11 -3.26 -1.41
N LYS A 13 -0.46 -3.06 -2.61
CA LYS A 13 0.30 -2.86 -3.85
C LYS A 13 0.38 -1.36 -4.15
N PHE A 14 1.44 -0.96 -4.84
CA PHE A 14 1.54 0.40 -5.38
C PHE A 14 2.12 0.38 -6.79
N TYR A 15 1.87 1.46 -7.51
CA TYR A 15 2.42 1.75 -8.82
C TYR A 15 3.36 2.94 -8.73
N ALA A 16 4.57 2.81 -9.28
CA ALA A 16 5.50 3.92 -9.38
C ALA A 16 5.01 4.90 -10.48
N LYS A 17 4.94 6.19 -10.13
CA LYS A 17 4.56 7.28 -11.06
C LYS A 17 5.77 8.01 -11.62
N VAL A 18 6.94 7.75 -11.03
CA VAL A 18 8.26 8.28 -11.42
C VAL A 18 9.25 7.13 -11.56
N PRO A 19 10.42 7.34 -12.19
CA PRO A 19 11.49 6.34 -12.23
C PRO A 19 11.87 5.83 -10.84
N GLU A 20 12.18 4.52 -10.74
CA GLU A 20 12.62 3.89 -9.49
C GLU A 20 13.84 4.61 -8.87
N THR A 21 14.71 5.17 -9.71
CA THR A 21 15.88 5.95 -9.26
C THR A 21 15.49 7.19 -8.47
N GLU A 22 14.45 7.91 -8.89
CA GLU A 22 13.97 9.11 -8.19
C GLU A 22 13.36 8.75 -6.82
N ILE A 23 12.62 7.64 -6.75
CA ILE A 23 12.11 7.10 -5.49
C ILE A 23 13.27 6.76 -4.56
N ASN A 24 14.29 6.06 -5.06
CA ASN A 24 15.46 5.66 -4.27
C ASN A 24 16.25 6.87 -3.76
N GLU A 25 16.50 7.86 -4.63
CA GLU A 25 17.17 9.11 -4.25
C GLU A 25 16.39 9.86 -3.17
N TYR A 26 15.06 9.94 -3.32
CA TYR A 26 14.21 10.54 -2.31
C TYR A 26 14.32 9.81 -0.97
N VAL A 27 14.14 8.48 -0.97
CA VAL A 27 14.23 7.67 0.25
C VAL A 27 15.61 7.82 0.89
N LEU A 28 16.70 7.85 0.11
CA LEU A 28 18.05 8.07 0.61
C LEU A 28 18.27 9.48 1.18
N SER A 29 17.53 10.48 0.69
CA SER A 29 17.60 11.85 1.21
C SER A 29 16.86 12.05 2.54
N LEU A 30 15.97 11.13 2.91
CA LEU A 30 15.20 11.23 4.17
C LEU A 30 16.10 11.11 5.40
N PRO A 31 15.82 11.86 6.49
CA PRO A 31 16.45 11.65 7.79
C PRO A 31 16.30 10.21 8.25
N GLU A 32 17.29 9.68 8.96
CA GLU A 32 17.31 8.28 9.39
C GLU A 32 16.03 7.88 10.14
N GLU A 33 15.55 8.75 11.03
CA GLU A 33 14.33 8.55 11.81
C GLU A 33 13.09 8.33 10.92
N GLN A 34 13.00 9.02 9.79
CA GLN A 34 11.87 8.93 8.87
C GLN A 34 11.95 7.71 7.94
N ARG A 35 13.12 7.06 7.85
CA ARG A 35 13.33 5.83 7.06
C ARG A 35 13.12 4.56 7.87
N LYS A 36 13.01 4.66 9.20
CA LYS A 36 12.83 3.51 10.09
C LYS A 36 11.46 2.84 9.93
N SER A 37 10.47 3.59 9.44
CA SER A 37 9.10 3.12 9.24
C SER A 37 8.80 3.08 7.75
N LEU A 38 8.60 1.89 7.21
CA LEU A 38 8.22 1.73 5.81
C LEU A 38 6.84 2.37 5.52
N TYR A 39 5.93 2.36 6.49
CA TYR A 39 4.63 3.04 6.37
C TYR A 39 4.82 4.55 6.14
N ASP A 40 5.66 5.20 6.95
CA ASP A 40 5.89 6.64 6.83
C ASP A 40 6.56 7.00 5.50
N VAL A 41 7.47 6.14 5.02
CA VAL A 41 8.08 6.31 3.69
C VAL A 41 7.03 6.20 2.58
N VAL A 42 6.14 5.19 2.64
CA VAL A 42 5.07 4.98 1.65
C VAL A 42 4.10 6.16 1.62
N ILE A 43 3.66 6.66 2.77
CA ILE A 43 2.78 7.83 2.86
C ILE A 43 3.43 9.06 2.23
N GLN A 44 4.71 9.32 2.54
CA GLN A 44 5.43 10.45 1.95
C GLN A 44 5.59 10.34 0.43
N LEU A 45 5.89 9.14 -0.07
CA LEU A 45 5.98 8.90 -1.52
C LEU A 45 4.63 9.13 -2.22
N ARG A 46 3.52 8.71 -1.60
CA ARG A 46 2.16 8.93 -2.10
C ARG A 46 1.80 10.42 -2.08
N ASP A 47 2.04 11.10 -0.97
CA ASP A 47 1.67 12.51 -0.79
C ASP A 47 2.46 13.43 -1.74
N ARG A 48 3.65 13.00 -2.16
CA ARG A 48 4.45 13.65 -3.21
C ARG A 48 4.07 13.24 -4.63
N GLY A 49 3.14 12.31 -4.80
CA GLY A 49 2.71 11.80 -6.10
C GLY A 49 3.74 10.92 -6.80
N MET A 50 4.74 10.40 -6.07
CA MET A 50 5.79 9.53 -6.63
C MET A 50 5.31 8.08 -6.78
N ILE A 51 4.34 7.67 -5.96
CA ILE A 51 3.65 6.39 -6.06
C ILE A 51 2.14 6.60 -5.97
N GLU A 52 1.39 5.62 -6.46
CA GLU A 52 -0.05 5.50 -6.31
C GLU A 52 -0.37 4.17 -5.64
N ILE A 53 -1.14 4.21 -4.55
CA ILE A 53 -1.52 3.01 -3.81
C ILE A 53 -2.74 2.38 -4.48
N ASP A 54 -2.69 1.07 -4.67
CA ASP A 54 -3.83 0.28 -5.14
C ASP A 54 -4.77 0.03 -3.98
N GLU A 55 -5.82 0.86 -3.86
CA GLU A 55 -6.79 0.78 -2.78
C GLU A 55 -7.67 -0.48 -2.84
N GLU A 56 -7.79 -1.13 -4.00
CA GLU A 56 -8.56 -2.37 -4.17
C GLU A 56 -7.88 -3.57 -3.50
N ASP A 57 -6.56 -3.51 -3.27
CA ASP A 57 -5.78 -4.56 -2.62
C ASP A 57 -5.46 -4.26 -1.13
N ILE A 58 -5.98 -3.16 -0.57
CA ILE A 58 -5.93 -2.90 0.88
C ILE A 58 -6.98 -3.79 1.56
N THR A 59 -6.77 -5.11 1.55
CA THR A 59 -7.59 -6.01 2.35
C THR A 59 -7.06 -6.00 3.77
N THR A 60 -7.48 -5.02 4.56
CA THR A 60 -7.41 -5.10 6.04
C THR A 60 -8.29 -6.24 6.57
N ILE A 61 -9.17 -6.77 5.72
CA ILE A 61 -9.91 -8.01 5.96
C ILE A 61 -9.02 -9.17 5.51
N ASP A 62 -8.55 -9.95 6.46
CA ASP A 62 -7.99 -11.27 6.17
C ASP A 62 -9.02 -12.02 5.30
N LYS A 63 -8.64 -12.45 4.08
CA LYS A 63 -9.60 -13.05 3.13
C LYS A 63 -10.23 -14.32 3.72
N ASP A 64 -9.56 -14.91 4.71
CA ASP A 64 -10.06 -16.04 5.50
C ASP A 64 -11.20 -15.66 6.46
N MET A 65 -11.39 -14.37 6.76
CA MET A 65 -12.50 -13.85 7.57
C MET A 65 -13.75 -13.45 6.75
N LEU A 66 -13.66 -13.41 5.42
CA LEU A 66 -14.79 -13.07 4.54
C LEU A 66 -16.06 -13.92 4.76
N PRO A 67 -15.99 -15.25 5.05
CA PRO A 67 -17.18 -16.06 5.30
C PRO A 67 -17.94 -15.69 6.58
N PHE A 68 -17.28 -15.01 7.53
CA PHE A 68 -17.86 -14.68 8.85
C PHE A 68 -18.48 -13.28 8.89
N LEU A 69 -18.35 -12.49 7.83
CA LEU A 69 -18.93 -11.15 7.70
C LEU A 69 -20.39 -11.16 7.18
N GLN A 70 -20.92 -12.32 6.81
CA GLN A 70 -22.26 -12.47 6.21
C GLN A 70 -23.35 -12.99 7.17
N SER A 71 -23.20 -12.79 8.47
CA SER A 71 -24.32 -12.99 9.40
C SER A 71 -24.68 -11.64 10.01
N GLU A 72 -25.77 -11.04 9.52
CA GLU A 72 -26.80 -10.30 10.30
C GLU A 72 -27.77 -9.61 9.31
N GLU A 73 -28.48 -10.40 8.50
CA GLU A 73 -29.81 -10.02 8.00
C GLU A 73 -30.75 -11.16 8.37
N THR A 74 -31.09 -11.25 9.65
CA THR A 74 -32.25 -12.04 10.06
C THR A 74 -33.47 -11.20 9.70
N GLU A 75 -34.17 -11.58 8.62
CA GLU A 75 -35.52 -11.12 8.32
C GLU A 75 -36.37 -11.25 9.59
N ILE A 76 -36.84 -10.11 10.11
CA ILE A 76 -37.91 -10.10 11.11
C ILE A 76 -39.20 -9.99 10.32
N ASP A 77 -39.86 -11.13 10.15
CA ASP A 77 -41.25 -11.27 9.64
C ASP A 77 -42.26 -10.82 10.71
#